data_AF-A0A2B7IGZ3-F1
#
_entry.id   AF-A0A2B7IGZ3-F1
#
_cell.length_a   1.000
_cell.length_b   1.000
_cell.length_c   1.000
_cell.angle_alpha   90.00
_cell.angle_beta   90.00
_cell.angle_gamma   90.00
#
_symmetry.space_group_name_H-M   'P 1'
#
loop_
_entity.id
_entity.type
_entity.pdbx_description
1 polymer ?
#
loop_
_entity_poly.entity_id
_entity_poly.type
_entity_poly.pdbx_seq_one_letter_code
_entity_poly.pdbx_strand_id
1 'polypeptide(L)'
;MTLFARDGFDSVTVEQITEAADVSAMTFYRHFGSKEAVVTSVATTDQMNHAIGALDRIRIPGEIPDVLDDFFADAASWEAELAERVALVRANQTLVNALWQRSTSWTDAISEVLGPGLDSRIYARVLVGAITETVLAWPDSPEFPSSFALRELIEKTLSSFVNYHQHRGI
;
A
#
# COMPACT_ATOMS: atom_id res chain seq x y z
N MET A 1 -3.41 -11.30 11.93
CA MET A 1 -3.87 -10.10 12.65
C MET A 1 -4.31 -10.39 14.08
N THR A 2 -5.06 -11.47 14.33
CA THR A 2 -5.58 -11.84 15.66
C THR A 2 -4.55 -11.83 16.80
N LEU A 3 -3.35 -12.42 16.61
CA LEU A 3 -2.30 -12.40 17.64
C LEU A 3 -1.85 -10.97 17.99
N PHE A 4 -1.63 -10.12 16.98
CA PHE A 4 -1.22 -8.74 17.20
C PHE A 4 -2.30 -7.90 17.89
N ALA A 5 -3.57 -8.14 17.56
CA ALA A 5 -4.69 -7.46 18.22
C ALA A 5 -4.84 -7.88 19.69
N ARG A 6 -4.54 -9.14 20.03
CA ARG A 6 -4.65 -9.67 21.39
C ARG A 6 -3.47 -9.28 22.28
N ASP A 7 -2.24 -9.43 21.78
CA ASP A 7 -1.02 -9.40 22.59
C ASP A 7 -0.14 -8.17 22.33
N GLY A 8 -0.47 -7.38 21.31
CA GLY A 8 0.33 -6.25 20.83
C GLY A 8 1.47 -6.69 19.91
N PHE A 9 1.81 -5.85 18.92
CA PHE A 9 2.83 -6.19 17.91
C PHE A 9 4.19 -6.51 18.52
N ASP A 10 4.64 -5.73 19.51
CA ASP A 10 5.98 -5.87 20.08
C ASP A 10 6.14 -7.16 20.89
N SER A 11 5.06 -7.63 21.56
CA SER A 11 5.06 -8.83 22.38
C SER A 11 5.02 -10.13 21.57
N VAL A 12 4.45 -10.10 20.36
CA VAL A 12 4.29 -11.29 19.52
C VAL A 12 5.62 -11.66 18.86
N THR A 13 6.02 -12.93 18.94
CA THR A 13 7.24 -13.45 18.29
C THR A 13 6.94 -14.19 16.99
N VAL A 14 7.97 -14.41 16.17
CA VAL A 14 7.84 -15.21 14.93
C VAL A 14 7.45 -16.65 15.28
N GLU A 15 7.98 -17.21 16.36
CA GLU A 15 7.69 -18.56 16.82
C GLU A 15 6.20 -18.73 17.12
N GLN A 16 5.60 -17.78 17.86
CA GLN A 16 4.16 -17.78 18.15
C GLN A 16 3.31 -17.66 16.89
N ILE A 17 3.74 -16.86 15.90
CA ILE A 17 3.06 -16.74 14.61
C ILE A 17 3.13 -18.09 13.87
N THR A 18 4.31 -18.70 13.81
CA THR A 18 4.54 -19.95 13.09
C THR A 18 3.81 -21.12 13.73
N GLU A 19 3.73 -21.17 15.06
CA GLU A 19 2.96 -22.15 15.82
C GLU A 19 1.46 -21.99 15.55
N ALA A 20 0.94 -20.77 15.62
CA ALA A 20 -0.48 -20.51 15.35
C ALA A 20 -0.88 -20.77 13.89
N ALA A 21 0.06 -20.65 12.95
CA ALA A 21 -0.17 -20.87 11.53
C ALA A 21 0.22 -22.28 11.04
N ASP A 22 0.70 -23.16 11.92
CA ASP A 22 1.18 -24.52 11.59
C ASP A 22 2.21 -24.55 10.44
N VAL A 23 3.19 -23.63 10.49
CA VAL A 23 4.28 -23.55 9.51
C VAL A 23 5.64 -23.55 10.21
N SER A 24 6.70 -23.92 9.50
CA SER A 24 8.06 -23.79 10.06
C SER A 24 8.56 -22.35 10.00
N ALA A 25 9.41 -21.96 10.96
CA ALA A 25 10.11 -20.66 10.93
C ALA A 25 10.91 -20.46 9.63
N MET A 26 11.52 -21.52 9.09
CA MET A 26 12.21 -21.46 7.80
C MET A 26 11.26 -21.07 6.65
N THR A 27 10.03 -21.60 6.65
CA THR A 27 9.02 -21.23 5.65
C THR A 27 8.53 -19.80 5.83
N PHE A 28 8.33 -19.38 7.07
CA PHE A 28 7.98 -18.00 7.39
C PHE A 28 9.04 -17.01 6.89
N TYR A 29 10.31 -17.20 7.28
CA TYR A 29 11.39 -16.29 6.87
C TYR A 29 11.63 -16.31 5.37
N ARG A 30 11.44 -17.45 4.70
CA ARG A 30 11.51 -17.52 3.23
C ARG A 30 10.43 -16.68 2.55
N HIS A 31 9.23 -16.61 3.14
CA HIS A 31 8.10 -15.91 2.52
C HIS A 31 8.05 -14.42 2.88
N PHE A 32 8.28 -14.07 4.14
CA PHE A 32 8.15 -12.70 4.64
C PHE A 32 9.48 -12.01 4.92
N GLY A 33 10.54 -12.74 5.27
CA GLY A 33 11.83 -12.18 5.67
C GLY A 33 11.87 -11.59 7.08
N SER A 34 10.78 -10.97 7.56
CA SER A 34 10.70 -10.43 8.93
C SER A 34 9.26 -10.45 9.49
N LYS A 35 9.11 -10.17 10.80
CA LYS A 35 7.80 -10.04 11.46
C LYS A 35 7.03 -8.82 10.93
N GLU A 36 7.74 -7.70 10.74
CA GLU A 36 7.20 -6.44 10.22
C GLU A 36 6.64 -6.64 8.81
N ALA A 37 7.33 -7.43 7.98
CA ALA A 37 6.93 -7.70 6.60
C ALA A 37 5.58 -8.41 6.45
N VAL A 38 5.14 -9.14 7.49
CA VAL A 38 3.79 -9.77 7.58
C VAL A 38 2.69 -8.72 7.69
N VAL A 39 2.97 -7.62 8.38
CA VAL A 39 1.99 -6.55 8.60
C VAL A 39 2.05 -5.52 7.47
N THR A 40 3.25 -5.19 6.99
CA THR A 40 3.46 -4.21 5.92
C THR A 40 3.16 -4.76 4.53
N SER A 41 2.81 -6.04 4.37
CA SER A 41 2.27 -6.61 3.13
C SER A 41 0.81 -6.20 2.92
N VAL A 42 0.59 -4.88 2.83
CA VAL A 42 -0.74 -4.28 2.66
C VAL A 42 -1.34 -4.49 1.27
N ALA A 43 -0.50 -4.74 0.27
CA ALA A 43 -0.92 -5.09 -1.09
C ALA A 43 -0.38 -6.48 -1.46
N THR A 44 -1.24 -7.31 -2.02
CA THR A 44 -0.86 -8.58 -2.65
C THR A 44 -0.06 -8.32 -3.92
N THR A 45 0.66 -9.34 -4.41
CA THR A 45 1.34 -9.27 -5.71
C THR A 45 0.36 -8.96 -6.84
N ASP A 46 -0.85 -9.50 -6.80
CA ASP A 46 -1.87 -9.28 -7.82
C ASP A 46 -2.39 -7.84 -7.80
N GLN A 47 -2.66 -7.29 -6.61
CA GLN A 47 -3.03 -5.87 -6.46
C GLN A 47 -1.93 -4.93 -6.95
N MET A 48 -0.65 -5.27 -6.69
CA MET A 48 0.49 -4.51 -7.20
C MET A 48 0.58 -4.57 -8.73
N ASN A 49 0.43 -5.76 -9.32
CA ASN A 49 0.44 -5.91 -10.78
C ASN A 49 -0.71 -5.15 -11.45
N HIS A 50 -1.90 -5.17 -10.84
CA HIS A 50 -3.04 -4.39 -11.31
C HIS A 50 -2.75 -2.88 -11.21
N ALA A 51 -2.25 -2.41 -10.06
CA ALA A 51 -1.87 -1.01 -9.88
C ALA A 51 -0.80 -0.55 -10.89
N ILE A 52 0.19 -1.39 -11.17
CA ILE A 52 1.21 -1.14 -12.19
C ILE A 52 0.60 -1.05 -13.59
N GLY A 53 -0.27 -1.99 -13.96
CA GLY A 53 -0.96 -1.97 -15.26
C GLY A 53 -1.89 -0.77 -15.42
N ALA A 54 -2.37 -0.19 -14.32
CA ALA A 54 -3.18 1.01 -14.32
C ALA A 54 -2.39 2.31 -14.50
N LEU A 55 -1.06 2.30 -14.34
CA LEU A 55 -0.22 3.52 -14.41
C LEU A 55 -0.33 4.25 -15.75
N ASP A 56 -0.44 3.51 -16.85
CA ASP A 56 -0.59 4.12 -18.18
C ASP A 56 -1.92 4.87 -18.32
N ARG A 57 -2.99 4.36 -17.70
CA ARG A 57 -4.33 4.98 -17.69
C ARG A 57 -4.39 6.19 -16.76
N ILE A 58 -3.82 6.09 -15.57
CA ILE A 58 -3.85 7.16 -14.54
C ILE A 58 -3.17 8.46 -15.02
N ARG A 59 -2.25 8.38 -15.99
CA ARG A 59 -1.64 9.57 -16.63
C ARG A 59 -2.65 10.43 -17.41
N ILE A 60 -3.83 9.89 -17.71
CA ILE A 60 -4.91 10.56 -18.41
C ILE A 60 -5.98 10.93 -17.35
N PRO A 61 -6.19 12.24 -17.03
CA PRO A 61 -7.04 12.62 -15.90
C PRO A 61 -8.49 12.14 -16.01
N GLY A 62 -9.01 11.96 -17.23
CA GLY A 62 -10.37 11.45 -17.45
C GLY A 62 -10.54 9.96 -17.13
N GLU A 63 -9.47 9.18 -17.00
CA GLU A 63 -9.52 7.74 -16.77
C GLU A 63 -9.32 7.34 -15.31
N ILE A 64 -8.97 8.29 -14.42
CA ILE A 64 -8.75 8.01 -12.98
C ILE A 64 -9.98 7.35 -12.33
N PRO A 65 -11.22 7.87 -12.52
CA PRO A 65 -12.40 7.26 -11.88
C PRO A 65 -12.60 5.80 -12.32
N ASP A 66 -12.49 5.52 -13.62
CA ASP A 66 -12.69 4.17 -14.17
C ASP A 66 -11.62 3.20 -13.65
N VAL A 67 -10.36 3.64 -13.57
CA VAL A 67 -9.27 2.85 -12.97
C VAL A 67 -9.55 2.52 -11.51
N LEU A 68 -10.05 3.50 -10.74
CA LEU A 68 -10.35 3.28 -9.33
C LEU A 68 -11.58 2.39 -9.16
N ASP A 69 -12.58 2.51 -10.01
CA ASP A 69 -13.75 1.61 -9.98
C ASP A 69 -13.32 0.16 -10.27
N ASP A 70 -12.45 -0.06 -11.25
CA ASP A 70 -11.86 -1.39 -11.51
C ASP A 70 -11.07 -1.91 -10.30
N PHE A 71 -10.25 -1.07 -9.67
CA PHE A 71 -9.40 -1.47 -8.54
C PHE A 71 -10.20 -1.76 -7.25
N PHE A 72 -11.29 -1.02 -7.03
CA PHE A 72 -12.15 -1.15 -5.84
C PHE A 72 -13.37 -2.05 -6.05
N ALA A 73 -13.50 -2.69 -7.22
CA ALA A 73 -14.67 -3.51 -7.57
C ALA A 73 -14.96 -4.64 -6.55
N ASP A 74 -13.92 -5.21 -5.94
CA ASP A 74 -14.03 -6.28 -4.94
C ASP A 74 -13.70 -5.82 -3.52
N ALA A 75 -13.76 -4.51 -3.24
CA ALA A 75 -13.23 -3.93 -2.00
C ALA A 75 -13.77 -4.55 -0.72
N ALA A 76 -15.05 -4.96 -0.73
CA ALA A 76 -15.68 -5.65 0.40
C ALA A 76 -14.93 -6.92 0.85
N SER A 77 -14.11 -7.54 -0.02
CA SER A 77 -13.33 -8.74 0.29
C SER A 77 -12.05 -8.48 1.09
N TRP A 78 -11.49 -7.26 1.03
CA TRP A 78 -10.21 -6.92 1.65
C TRP A 78 -10.25 -5.70 2.57
N GLU A 79 -11.34 -4.92 2.57
CA GLU A 79 -11.49 -3.67 3.33
C GLU A 79 -11.16 -3.84 4.82
N ALA A 80 -11.79 -4.79 5.48
CA ALA A 80 -11.61 -5.02 6.92
C ALA A 80 -10.16 -5.42 7.26
N GLU A 81 -9.57 -6.32 6.47
CA GLU A 81 -8.20 -6.78 6.70
C GLU A 81 -7.18 -5.65 6.48
N LEU A 82 -7.36 -4.86 5.43
CA LEU A 82 -6.51 -3.71 5.16
C LEU A 82 -6.65 -2.67 6.28
N ALA A 83 -7.87 -2.37 6.72
CA ALA A 83 -8.11 -1.42 7.80
C ALA A 83 -7.44 -1.85 9.11
N GLU A 84 -7.53 -3.13 9.49
CA GLU A 84 -6.83 -3.67 10.65
C GLU A 84 -5.30 -3.52 10.53
N ARG A 85 -4.75 -3.84 9.36
CA ARG A 85 -3.30 -3.69 9.09
C ARG A 85 -2.87 -2.23 9.19
N VAL A 86 -3.58 -1.32 8.52
CA VAL A 86 -3.24 0.11 8.49
C VAL A 86 -3.33 0.71 9.90
N ALA A 87 -4.37 0.37 10.67
CA ALA A 87 -4.49 0.80 12.06
C ALA A 87 -3.31 0.30 12.92
N LEU A 88 -2.91 -0.96 12.75
CA LEU A 88 -1.76 -1.54 13.46
C LEU A 88 -0.44 -0.87 13.06
N VAL A 89 -0.21 -0.67 11.76
CA VAL A 89 0.99 0.01 11.26
C VAL A 89 1.08 1.41 11.85
N ARG A 90 -0.02 2.18 11.79
CA ARG A 90 -0.05 3.56 12.27
C ARG A 90 0.20 3.67 13.77
N ALA A 91 -0.22 2.68 14.55
CA ALA A 91 -0.03 2.64 16.00
C ALA A 91 1.40 2.28 16.43
N ASN A 92 2.28 1.83 15.52
CA ASN A 92 3.62 1.36 15.86
C ASN A 92 4.70 1.93 14.93
N GLN A 93 5.61 2.74 15.47
CA GLN A 93 6.64 3.43 14.68
C GLN A 93 7.60 2.47 13.94
N THR A 94 7.87 1.28 14.49
CA THR A 94 8.69 0.26 13.82
C THR A 94 8.00 -0.21 12.53
N LEU A 95 6.68 -0.41 12.58
CA LEU A 95 5.90 -0.77 11.41
C LEU A 95 5.78 0.37 10.39
N VAL A 96 5.61 1.61 10.84
CA VAL A 96 5.65 2.79 9.95
C VAL A 96 6.99 2.84 9.21
N ASN A 97 8.11 2.70 9.93
CA ASN A 97 9.44 2.71 9.33
C ASN A 97 9.62 1.55 8.35
N ALA A 98 9.16 0.35 8.70
CA ALA A 98 9.22 -0.82 7.83
C ALA A 98 8.38 -0.64 6.55
N LEU A 99 7.21 0.00 6.63
CA LEU A 99 6.39 0.32 5.47
C LEU A 99 7.11 1.30 4.53
N TRP A 100 7.69 2.37 5.08
CA TRP A 100 8.49 3.32 4.29
C TRP A 100 9.76 2.71 3.69
N GLN A 101 10.39 1.77 4.38
CA GLN A 101 11.51 1.01 3.80
C GLN A 101 11.02 0.12 2.65
N ARG A 102 9.91 -0.61 2.85
CA ARG A 102 9.30 -1.47 1.84
C ARG A 102 8.86 -0.71 0.59
N SER A 103 8.35 0.52 0.74
CA SER A 103 7.88 1.33 -0.39
C SER A 103 8.98 1.64 -1.42
N THR A 104 10.26 1.48 -1.05
CA THR A 104 11.37 1.53 -2.01
C THR A 104 11.27 0.43 -3.07
N SER A 105 10.86 -0.80 -2.70
CA SER A 105 10.66 -1.88 -3.67
C SER A 105 9.54 -1.59 -4.67
N TRP A 106 8.45 -0.95 -4.23
CA TRP A 106 7.38 -0.49 -5.11
C TRP A 106 7.84 0.66 -6.00
N THR A 107 8.68 1.55 -5.48
CA THR A 107 9.29 2.63 -6.28
C THR A 107 10.14 2.04 -7.42
N ASP A 108 10.93 1.01 -7.13
CA ASP A 108 11.78 0.36 -8.13
C ASP A 108 10.93 -0.33 -9.21
N ALA A 109 9.90 -1.09 -8.81
CA ALA A 109 8.99 -1.76 -9.74
C ALA A 109 8.24 -0.78 -10.66
N ILE A 110 7.74 0.33 -10.09
CA ILE A 110 7.09 1.37 -10.88
C ILE A 110 8.12 2.04 -11.81
N SER A 111 9.30 2.39 -11.31
CA SER A 111 10.32 3.02 -12.14
C SER A 111 10.77 2.15 -13.31
N GLU A 112 10.79 0.82 -13.17
CA GLU A 112 11.12 -0.12 -14.24
C GLU A 112 10.10 -0.05 -15.37
N VAL A 113 8.81 -0.01 -15.03
CA VAL A 113 7.69 0.08 -15.98
C VAL A 113 7.70 1.41 -16.72
N LEU A 114 8.02 2.51 -16.03
CA LEU A 114 8.08 3.84 -16.63
C LEU A 114 9.30 4.06 -17.53
N GLY A 115 10.24 3.12 -17.54
CA GLY A 115 11.46 3.19 -18.33
C GLY A 115 12.58 4.02 -17.69
N PRO A 116 13.75 4.06 -18.34
CA PRO A 116 14.96 4.66 -17.77
C PRO A 116 14.86 6.19 -17.73
N GLY A 117 15.44 6.80 -16.70
CA GLY A 117 15.56 8.26 -16.62
C GLY A 117 15.45 8.77 -15.18
N LEU A 118 15.92 9.99 -14.95
CA LEU A 118 15.74 10.65 -13.65
C LEU A 118 14.26 10.97 -13.42
N ASP A 119 13.53 11.40 -14.45
CA ASP A 119 12.12 11.77 -14.34
C ASP A 119 11.24 10.59 -13.96
N SER A 120 11.45 9.41 -14.55
CA SER A 120 10.73 8.17 -14.19
C SER A 120 10.95 7.78 -12.73
N ARG A 121 12.21 7.86 -12.24
CA ARG A 121 12.54 7.58 -10.84
C ARG A 121 11.92 8.59 -9.88
N ILE A 122 11.95 9.87 -10.23
CA ILE A 122 11.31 10.93 -9.44
C ILE A 122 9.81 10.67 -9.39
N TYR A 123 9.16 10.52 -10.54
CA TYR A 123 7.72 10.28 -10.61
C TYR A 123 7.31 9.06 -9.79
N ALA A 124 8.00 7.93 -9.93
CA ALA A 124 7.75 6.72 -9.14
C ALA A 124 7.86 6.97 -7.63
N ARG A 125 8.92 7.66 -7.19
CA ARG A 125 9.15 7.96 -5.77
C ARG A 125 8.06 8.85 -5.18
N VAL A 126 7.67 9.89 -5.93
CA VAL A 126 6.66 10.84 -5.46
C VAL A 126 5.27 10.19 -5.46
N LEU A 127 4.92 9.41 -6.48
CA LEU A 127 3.64 8.68 -6.55
C LEU A 127 3.52 7.66 -5.41
N VAL A 128 4.51 6.77 -5.24
CA VAL A 128 4.49 5.76 -4.18
C VAL A 128 4.44 6.40 -2.80
N GLY A 129 5.20 7.48 -2.59
CA GLY A 129 5.17 8.20 -1.33
C GLY A 129 3.80 8.80 -1.02
N ALA A 130 3.16 9.42 -2.02
CA ALA A 130 1.84 9.99 -1.83
C ALA A 130 0.76 8.93 -1.60
N ILE A 131 0.77 7.81 -2.33
CA ILE A 131 -0.17 6.70 -2.09
C ILE A 131 0.06 6.09 -0.69
N THR A 132 1.32 5.89 -0.29
CA THR A 132 1.65 5.37 1.05
C THR A 132 1.11 6.30 2.15
N GLU A 133 1.33 7.61 2.01
CA GLU A 133 0.83 8.62 2.94
C GLU A 133 -0.71 8.65 2.96
N THR A 134 -1.35 8.57 1.79
CA THR A 134 -2.81 8.49 1.67
C THR A 134 -3.40 7.30 2.42
N VAL A 135 -2.79 6.12 2.28
CA VAL A 135 -3.22 4.91 3.01
C VAL A 135 -3.01 5.08 4.51
N LEU A 136 -1.90 5.68 4.95
CA LEU A 136 -1.63 5.94 6.37
C LEU A 136 -2.55 7.00 6.98
N ALA A 137 -3.06 7.93 6.17
CA ALA A 137 -4.03 8.95 6.59
C ALA A 137 -5.49 8.45 6.59
N TRP A 138 -5.77 7.31 5.97
CA TRP A 138 -7.13 6.75 5.89
C TRP A 138 -7.83 6.60 7.25
N PRO A 139 -7.17 6.17 8.35
CA PRO A 139 -7.78 6.12 9.68
C PRO A 139 -8.22 7.47 10.25
N ASP A 140 -7.79 8.60 9.69
CA ASP A 140 -8.26 9.93 10.07
C ASP A 140 -9.53 10.35 9.34
N SER A 141 -10.00 9.56 8.36
CA SER A 141 -11.26 9.80 7.68
C SER A 141 -12.45 9.54 8.61
N PRO A 142 -13.50 10.39 8.59
CA PRO A 142 -14.72 10.16 9.37
C PRO A 142 -15.47 8.88 8.98
N GLU A 143 -15.20 8.35 7.78
CA GLU A 143 -15.84 7.15 7.25
C GLU A 143 -14.98 5.89 7.39
N PHE A 144 -13.83 5.97 8.08
CA PHE A 144 -13.01 4.77 8.35
C PHE A 144 -13.85 3.70 9.10
N PRO A 145 -13.81 2.42 8.68
CA PRO A 145 -12.88 1.79 7.74
C PRO A 145 -13.39 1.64 6.30
N SER A 146 -14.29 2.49 5.82
CA SER A 146 -14.89 2.35 4.49
C SER A 146 -13.85 2.46 3.36
N SER A 147 -13.86 1.47 2.45
CA SER A 147 -13.06 1.49 1.23
C SER A 147 -13.48 2.62 0.28
N PHE A 148 -14.73 3.09 0.36
CA PHE A 148 -15.20 4.28 -0.36
C PHE A 148 -14.37 5.51 0.03
N ALA A 149 -14.15 5.72 1.33
CA ALA A 149 -13.34 6.83 1.81
C ALA A 149 -11.86 6.70 1.40
N LEU A 150 -11.32 5.48 1.36
CA LEU A 150 -9.97 5.25 0.84
C LEU A 150 -9.89 5.58 -0.66
N ARG A 151 -10.89 5.16 -1.44
CA ARG A 151 -10.99 5.45 -2.88
C ARG A 151 -10.99 6.97 -3.12
N GLU A 152 -11.82 7.73 -2.40
CA GLU A 152 -11.87 9.20 -2.51
C GLU A 152 -10.53 9.86 -2.17
N LEU A 153 -9.84 9.40 -1.11
CA LEU A 153 -8.53 9.92 -0.76
C LEU A 153 -7.48 9.63 -1.85
N ILE A 154 -7.48 8.43 -2.42
CA ILE A 154 -6.58 8.07 -3.53
C ILE A 154 -6.91 8.89 -4.78
N GLU A 155 -8.19 9.06 -5.12
CA GLU A 155 -8.62 9.86 -6.26
C GLU A 155 -8.14 11.31 -6.14
N LYS A 156 -8.31 11.91 -4.96
CA LYS A 156 -7.81 13.26 -4.66
C LYS A 156 -6.29 13.35 -4.81
N THR A 157 -5.57 12.35 -4.31
CA THR A 157 -4.11 12.26 -4.45
C THR A 157 -3.71 12.19 -5.91
N LEU A 158 -4.23 11.22 -6.68
CA LEU A 158 -3.90 11.06 -8.10
C LEU A 158 -4.24 12.30 -8.93
N SER A 159 -5.41 12.91 -8.68
CA SER A 159 -5.85 14.13 -9.37
C SER A 159 -4.91 15.30 -9.12
N SER A 160 -4.37 15.44 -7.90
CA SER A 160 -3.41 16.50 -7.58
C SER A 160 -2.10 16.36 -8.37
N PHE A 161 -1.67 15.12 -8.63
CA PHE A 161 -0.46 14.81 -9.40
C PHE A 161 -0.63 15.07 -10.90
N VAL A 162 -1.74 14.60 -11.47
CA VAL A 162 -1.99 14.79 -12.91
C VAL A 162 -2.17 16.27 -13.26
N ASN A 163 -2.86 17.02 -12.41
CA ASN A 163 -3.02 18.47 -12.59
C ASN A 163 -1.69 19.23 -12.45
N TYR A 164 -0.78 18.77 -11.58
CA TYR A 164 0.55 19.37 -11.42
C TYR A 164 1.42 19.23 -12.67
N HIS A 165 1.33 18.12 -13.40
CA HIS A 165 2.06 17.91 -14.66
C HIS A 165 1.52 18.74 -15.84
N GLN A 166 0.21 19.03 -15.89
CA GLN A 166 -0.37 19.85 -16.97
C GLN A 166 -0.05 21.35 -16.87
N HIS A 167 0.18 21.87 -15.67
CA HIS A 167 0.48 23.29 -15.46
C HIS A 167 1.97 23.65 -15.71
N ARG A 168 2.83 22.65 -15.92
CA ARG A 168 4.19 22.84 -16.44
C ARG A 168 4.29 22.16 -17.80
N GLY A 169 3.84 22.87 -18.84
CA GLY A 169 4.17 22.51 -20.20
C GLY A 169 5.68 22.37 -20.38
N ILE A 170 6.13 21.12 -20.52
CA ILE A 170 7.32 20.73 -21.25
C ILE A 170 6.82 19.92 -22.44
#